data_AF-W9H7X1-F1
#
_entry.id   AF-W9H7X1-F1
#
_cell.length_a   1.000
_cell.length_b   1.000
_cell.length_c   1.000
_cell.angle_alpha   90.00
_cell.angle_beta   90.00
_cell.angle_gamma   90.00
#
_symmetry.space_group_name_H-M   'P 1'
#
loop_
_entity.id
_entity.type
_entity.pdbx_description
1 polymer ?
#
loop_
_entity_poly.entity_id
_entity_poly.type
_entity_poly.pdbx_seq_one_letter_code
_entity_poly.pdbx_strand_id
1 'polypeptide(L)'
;MIERFPIVLPALFALAALLLPIAVLSISAGVTHLVAPQVFFRIPALAALPKLGGFVLGIGALYHRDEAWVYDPTLLFEDGSFWNMSALQFLAARADPVGYRLGELSIGAFIGLPDPLLDTMTLGSATLVVIAGAVALTTIRGMELARVLLAIPVVVFSTAFLTVYLVSLFLWSANALNFWVFLLAAAIYQKRRYASHH
;
A
#
# COMPACT_ATOMS: atom_id res chain seq x y z
N MET A 1 -41.83 -4.25 -1.90
CA MET A 1 -40.70 -4.67 -1.05
C MET A 1 -39.40 -4.87 -1.85
N ILE A 2 -39.15 -4.06 -2.89
CA ILE A 2 -38.01 -4.23 -3.83
C ILE A 2 -37.14 -2.95 -3.94
N GLU A 3 -37.49 -1.85 -3.27
CA GLU A 3 -36.78 -0.56 -3.40
C GLU A 3 -35.60 -0.35 -2.42
N ARG A 4 -35.29 -1.32 -1.55
CA ARG A 4 -34.18 -1.20 -0.56
C ARG A 4 -32.84 -1.79 -1.00
N PHE A 5 -32.79 -2.44 -2.17
CA PHE A 5 -31.55 -2.97 -2.73
C PHE A 5 -30.55 -1.96 -3.35
N PRO A 6 -30.92 -0.73 -3.78
CA PRO A 6 -29.96 0.12 -4.51
C PRO A 6 -28.85 0.70 -3.61
N ILE A 7 -29.04 0.75 -2.29
CA ILE A 7 -28.07 1.37 -1.36
C ILE A 7 -27.18 0.34 -0.66
N VAL A 8 -27.72 -0.85 -0.37
CA VAL A 8 -27.01 -1.87 0.43
C VAL A 8 -25.78 -2.40 -0.31
N LEU A 9 -25.91 -2.69 -1.61
CA LEU A 9 -24.82 -3.30 -2.37
C LEU A 9 -23.61 -2.35 -2.55
N PRO A 10 -23.77 -1.07 -2.93
CA PRO A 10 -22.66 -0.10 -2.93
C PRO A 10 -22.00 0.08 -1.56
N ALA A 11 -22.80 0.10 -0.48
CA ALA A 11 -22.27 0.21 0.88
C ALA A 11 -21.42 -1.01 1.26
N LEU A 12 -21.82 -2.21 0.87
CA LEU A 12 -21.04 -3.43 1.08
C LEU A 12 -19.70 -3.40 0.32
N PHE A 13 -19.68 -2.92 -0.93
CA PHE A 13 -18.43 -2.78 -1.67
C PHE A 13 -17.51 -1.71 -1.08
N ALA A 14 -18.06 -0.58 -0.62
CA ALA A 14 -17.28 0.44 0.07
C ALA A 14 -16.69 -0.11 1.38
N LEU A 15 -17.47 -0.87 2.15
CA LEU A 15 -16.99 -1.55 3.36
C LEU A 15 -15.88 -2.54 3.00
N ALA A 16 -16.06 -3.35 1.95
CA ALA A 16 -15.05 -4.30 1.49
C ALA A 16 -13.74 -3.58 1.10
N ALA A 17 -13.81 -2.45 0.40
CA ALA A 17 -12.64 -1.63 0.06
C ALA A 17 -11.92 -1.10 1.31
N LEU A 18 -12.66 -0.63 2.31
CA LEU A 18 -12.09 -0.13 3.56
C LEU A 18 -11.49 -1.23 4.44
N LEU A 19 -12.03 -2.46 4.37
CA LEU A 19 -11.54 -3.60 5.17
C LEU A 19 -10.42 -4.38 4.48
N LEU A 20 -10.21 -4.22 3.18
CA LEU A 20 -9.17 -4.92 2.43
C LEU A 20 -7.75 -4.73 2.99
N PRO A 21 -7.32 -3.52 3.43
CA PRO A 21 -6.01 -3.35 4.05
C PRO A 21 -5.86 -4.17 5.34
N ILE A 22 -6.93 -4.28 6.13
CA ILE A 22 -6.94 -5.08 7.36
C ILE A 22 -6.83 -6.56 7.04
N ALA A 23 -7.57 -7.03 6.02
CA ALA A 23 -7.49 -8.41 5.56
C ALA A 23 -6.07 -8.74 5.07
N VAL A 24 -5.47 -7.86 4.25
CA VAL A 24 -4.11 -8.03 3.72
C VAL A 24 -3.07 -8.01 4.85
N LEU A 25 -3.17 -7.09 5.81
CA LEU A 25 -2.30 -7.05 6.98
C LEU A 25 -2.42 -8.32 7.82
N SER A 26 -3.64 -8.81 8.03
CA SER A 26 -3.90 -10.02 8.81
C SER A 26 -3.36 -11.28 8.12
N ILE A 27 -3.59 -11.41 6.81
CA ILE A 27 -3.06 -12.51 6.00
C ILE A 27 -1.54 -12.43 5.95
N SER A 28 -0.97 -11.25 5.69
CA SER A 28 0.48 -11.04 5.63
C SER A 28 1.15 -11.36 6.97
N ALA A 29 0.57 -10.91 8.09
CA ALA A 29 1.03 -11.27 9.43
C ALA A 29 0.95 -12.79 9.66
N GLY A 30 -0.19 -13.42 9.32
CA GLY A 30 -0.35 -14.87 9.41
C GLY A 30 0.69 -15.64 8.60
N VAL A 31 0.87 -15.30 7.33
CA VAL A 31 1.88 -15.93 6.45
C VAL A 31 3.29 -15.70 6.99
N THR A 32 3.60 -14.48 7.46
CA THR A 32 4.91 -14.17 8.01
C THR A 32 5.17 -14.96 9.29
N HIS A 33 4.17 -15.15 10.16
CA HIS A 33 4.32 -15.98 11.36
C HIS A 33 4.42 -17.48 11.06
N LEU A 34 3.78 -17.96 9.99
CA LEU A 34 3.91 -19.35 9.53
C LEU A 34 5.31 -19.62 8.97
N VAL A 35 5.83 -18.69 8.17
CA VAL A 35 7.09 -18.87 7.45
C VAL A 35 8.28 -18.46 8.31
N ALA A 36 8.24 -17.31 8.98
CA ALA A 36 9.40 -16.73 9.65
C ALA A 36 9.65 -17.33 11.05
N PRO A 37 10.91 -17.68 11.40
CA PRO A 37 11.28 -18.07 12.75
C PRO A 37 11.14 -16.89 13.73
N GLN A 38 10.98 -17.17 15.03
CA GLN A 38 10.83 -16.11 16.04
C GLN A 38 11.96 -15.08 16.05
N VAL A 39 13.17 -15.50 15.67
CA VAL A 39 14.36 -14.62 15.60
C VAL A 39 14.18 -13.48 14.57
N PHE A 40 13.38 -13.71 13.52
CA PHE A 40 13.07 -12.69 12.51
C PHE A 40 12.46 -11.44 13.12
N PHE A 41 11.52 -11.63 14.06
CA PHE A 41 10.83 -10.53 14.74
C PHE A 41 11.67 -9.84 15.80
N ARG A 42 12.78 -10.46 16.23
CA ARG A 42 13.68 -9.90 17.25
C ARG A 42 14.76 -9.01 16.66
N ILE A 43 15.09 -9.17 15.37
CA ILE A 43 16.12 -8.40 14.69
C ILE A 43 15.47 -7.21 13.98
N PRO A 44 15.67 -5.96 14.44
CA PRO A 44 14.97 -4.79 13.89
C PRO A 44 15.20 -4.58 12.39
N ALA A 45 16.42 -4.85 11.92
CA ALA A 45 16.76 -4.73 10.50
C ALA A 45 15.94 -5.68 9.61
N LEU A 46 15.70 -6.92 10.05
CA LEU A 46 14.89 -7.89 9.30
C LEU A 46 13.40 -7.53 9.28
N ALA A 47 12.93 -6.84 10.31
CA ALA A 47 11.54 -6.37 10.37
C ALA A 47 11.31 -5.05 9.62
N ALA A 48 12.30 -4.16 9.56
CA ALA A 48 12.16 -2.81 9.03
C ALA A 48 12.60 -2.68 7.56
N LEU A 49 13.76 -3.22 7.19
CA LEU A 49 14.31 -3.03 5.84
C LEU A 49 13.42 -3.61 4.73
N PRO A 50 12.84 -4.82 4.87
CA PRO A 50 11.90 -5.33 3.87
C PRO A 50 10.64 -4.46 3.72
N LYS A 51 10.15 -3.87 4.81
CA LYS A 51 8.99 -2.94 4.77
C LYS A 51 9.35 -1.65 4.03
N LEU A 52 10.52 -1.08 4.32
CA LEU A 52 11.00 0.11 3.61
C LEU A 52 11.21 -0.18 2.12
N GLY A 53 11.80 -1.34 1.78
CA GLY A 53 11.95 -1.78 0.39
C GLY A 53 10.60 -1.93 -0.31
N GLY A 54 9.64 -2.60 0.35
CA GLY A 54 8.28 -2.71 -0.14
C GLY A 54 7.59 -1.36 -0.32
N PHE A 55 7.76 -0.42 0.62
CA PHE A 55 7.21 0.93 0.51
C PHE A 55 7.76 1.69 -0.70
N VAL A 56 9.08 1.69 -0.89
CA VAL A 56 9.73 2.33 -2.05
C VAL A 56 9.27 1.67 -3.36
N LEU A 57 9.20 0.33 -3.39
CA LEU A 57 8.68 -0.41 -4.54
C LEU A 57 7.22 -0.06 -4.85
N GLY A 58 6.39 0.10 -3.82
CA GLY A 58 4.99 0.49 -3.96
C GLY A 58 4.82 1.89 -4.54
N ILE A 59 5.64 2.86 -4.09
CA ILE A 59 5.67 4.21 -4.69
C ILE A 59 6.11 4.13 -6.15
N GLY A 60 7.18 3.38 -6.45
CA GLY A 60 7.64 3.16 -7.81
C GLY A 60 6.56 2.55 -8.71
N ALA A 61 5.75 1.63 -8.17
CA ALA A 61 4.65 1.02 -8.90
C ALA A 61 3.50 1.99 -9.20
N LEU A 62 3.16 2.90 -8.27
CA LEU A 62 2.20 3.98 -8.51
C LEU A 62 2.71 4.93 -9.61
N TYR A 63 3.99 5.30 -9.53
CA TYR A 63 4.65 6.17 -10.51
C TYR A 63 4.74 5.51 -11.90
N HIS A 64 5.00 4.21 -11.97
CA HIS A 64 5.08 3.48 -13.24
C HIS A 64 3.72 3.29 -13.91
N ARG A 65 2.67 3.05 -13.13
CA ARG A 65 1.35 2.66 -13.66
C ARG A 65 0.52 3.86 -14.12
N ASP A 66 0.56 4.94 -13.37
CA ASP A 66 -0.39 6.05 -13.52
C ASP A 66 0.33 7.32 -13.97
N GLU A 67 -0.35 8.11 -14.79
CA GLU A 67 0.14 9.43 -15.21
C GLU A 67 0.04 10.46 -14.07
N ALA A 68 0.88 11.48 -14.09
CA ALA A 68 0.98 12.47 -13.01
C ALA A 68 -0.36 13.17 -12.68
N TRP A 69 -1.22 13.39 -13.68
CA TRP A 69 -2.52 14.04 -13.49
C TRP A 69 -3.48 13.23 -12.61
N VAL A 70 -3.30 11.91 -12.50
CA VAL A 70 -4.09 11.05 -11.60
C VAL A 70 -3.90 11.46 -10.15
N TYR A 71 -2.74 12.01 -9.79
CA TYR A 71 -2.40 12.44 -8.43
C TYR A 71 -2.53 13.95 -8.22
N ASP A 72 -3.01 14.69 -9.21
CA ASP A 72 -3.19 16.14 -9.11
C ASP A 72 -4.34 16.48 -8.14
N PRO A 73 -4.07 17.15 -7.00
CA PRO A 73 -5.11 17.52 -6.05
C PRO A 73 -6.16 18.48 -6.61
N THR A 74 -5.83 19.24 -7.66
CA THR A 74 -6.74 20.20 -8.28
C THR A 74 -7.83 19.50 -9.09
N LEU A 75 -7.47 18.40 -9.75
CA LEU A 75 -8.38 17.56 -10.54
C LEU A 75 -9.12 16.52 -9.69
N LEU A 76 -8.77 16.38 -8.41
CA LEU A 76 -9.32 15.36 -7.52
C LEU A 76 -10.83 15.52 -7.27
N PHE A 77 -11.36 16.75 -7.34
CA PHE A 77 -12.76 17.05 -7.00
C PHE A 77 -13.62 17.43 -8.21
N GLU A 78 -13.06 17.36 -9.42
CA GLU A 78 -13.82 17.60 -10.63
C GLU A 78 -14.74 16.40 -10.94
N ASP A 79 -15.89 16.66 -11.56
CA ASP A 79 -16.84 15.60 -11.93
C ASP A 79 -16.22 14.55 -12.87
N GLY A 80 -15.22 14.94 -13.66
CA GLY A 80 -14.42 14.07 -14.52
C GLY A 80 -13.18 13.46 -13.87
N SER A 81 -13.01 13.58 -12.55
CA SER A 81 -11.83 13.08 -11.85
C SER A 81 -11.62 11.59 -12.10
N PHE A 82 -10.35 11.18 -12.24
CA PHE A 82 -9.98 9.77 -12.27
C PHE A 82 -10.57 8.99 -11.07
N TRP A 83 -10.67 9.65 -9.92
CA TRP A 83 -11.13 9.05 -8.67
C TRP A 83 -12.65 9.01 -8.51
N ASN A 84 -13.41 9.60 -9.44
CA ASN A 84 -14.86 9.51 -9.50
C ASN A 84 -15.30 8.13 -10.04
N MET A 85 -15.08 7.11 -9.21
CA MET A 85 -15.38 5.72 -9.51
C MET A 85 -16.23 5.09 -8.41
N SER A 86 -17.12 4.18 -8.79
CA SER A 86 -17.87 3.38 -7.82
C SER A 86 -16.93 2.46 -7.02
N ALA A 87 -17.35 2.04 -5.83
CA ALA A 87 -16.56 1.13 -5.00
C ALA A 87 -16.22 -0.20 -5.71
N LEU A 88 -17.12 -0.70 -6.57
CA LEU A 88 -16.87 -1.89 -7.38
C LEU A 88 -15.77 -1.63 -8.43
N GLN A 89 -15.82 -0.49 -9.13
CA GLN A 89 -14.77 -0.11 -10.08
C GLN A 89 -13.43 0.08 -9.37
N PHE A 90 -13.42 0.69 -8.18
CA PHE A 90 -12.23 0.82 -7.36
C PHE A 90 -11.64 -0.54 -6.99
N LEU A 91 -12.45 -1.47 -6.48
CA LEU A 91 -12.00 -2.82 -6.16
C LEU A 91 -11.47 -3.55 -7.41
N ALA A 92 -12.19 -3.49 -8.52
CA ALA A 92 -11.79 -4.17 -9.75
C ALA A 92 -10.50 -3.60 -10.36
N ALA A 93 -10.27 -2.28 -10.27
CA ALA A 93 -9.13 -1.63 -10.90
C ALA A 93 -7.90 -1.51 -9.99
N ARG A 94 -8.11 -1.24 -8.70
CA ARG A 94 -7.05 -0.88 -7.73
C ARG A 94 -6.80 -1.95 -6.67
N ALA A 95 -7.71 -2.89 -6.43
CA ALA A 95 -7.45 -4.03 -5.54
C ALA A 95 -6.75 -5.20 -6.23
N ASP A 96 -6.40 -5.08 -7.52
CA ASP A 96 -5.64 -6.09 -8.25
C ASP A 96 -4.12 -5.92 -8.03
N PRO A 97 -3.46 -6.82 -7.29
CA PRO A 97 -2.01 -6.78 -7.08
C PRO A 97 -1.20 -7.02 -8.36
N VAL A 98 -1.77 -7.72 -9.35
CA VAL A 98 -1.07 -8.08 -10.60
C VAL A 98 -0.96 -6.89 -11.52
N GLY A 99 -1.99 -6.05 -11.60
CA GLY A 99 -2.02 -4.84 -12.43
C GLY A 99 -0.93 -3.81 -12.13
N TYR A 100 -0.22 -3.91 -10.99
CA TYR A 100 0.90 -3.03 -10.64
C TYR A 100 2.27 -3.55 -11.06
N ARG A 101 2.35 -4.73 -11.71
CA ARG A 101 3.59 -5.30 -12.28
C ARG A 101 4.77 -5.32 -11.30
N LEU A 102 4.49 -5.52 -10.00
CA LEU A 102 5.48 -5.45 -8.92
C LEU A 102 6.67 -6.40 -9.16
N GLY A 103 6.41 -7.58 -9.72
CA GLY A 103 7.45 -8.55 -10.07
C GLY A 103 8.37 -8.04 -11.18
N GLU A 104 7.82 -7.42 -12.21
CA GLU A 104 8.60 -6.86 -13.33
C GLU A 104 9.45 -5.68 -12.90
N LEU A 105 8.89 -4.79 -12.06
CA LEU A 105 9.64 -3.68 -11.46
C LEU A 105 10.77 -4.18 -10.56
N SER A 106 10.56 -5.28 -9.84
CA SER A 106 11.61 -5.90 -9.01
C SER A 106 12.75 -6.46 -9.86
N ILE A 107 12.43 -7.03 -11.03
CA ILE A 107 13.45 -7.49 -12.00
C ILE A 107 14.18 -6.28 -12.62
N GLY A 108 13.45 -5.18 -12.85
CA GLY A 108 13.98 -3.92 -13.37
C GLY A 108 15.21 -3.41 -12.63
N ALA A 109 15.31 -3.63 -11.31
CA ALA A 109 16.47 -3.27 -10.51
C ALA A 109 17.80 -3.95 -10.95
N PHE A 110 17.73 -5.06 -11.68
CA PHE A 110 18.91 -5.81 -12.16
C PHE A 110 19.23 -5.55 -13.62
N ILE A 111 18.21 -5.29 -14.44
CA ILE A 111 18.35 -5.10 -15.89
C ILE A 111 18.41 -3.62 -16.29
N GLY A 112 18.09 -2.72 -15.35
CA GLY A 112 17.94 -1.28 -15.59
C GLY A 112 16.57 -0.95 -16.16
N LEU A 113 16.00 0.18 -15.72
CA LEU A 113 14.77 0.74 -16.28
C LEU A 113 15.06 2.01 -17.11
N PRO A 114 14.26 2.30 -18.16
CA PRO A 114 14.48 3.48 -19.00
C PRO A 114 14.28 4.81 -18.27
N ASP A 115 13.41 4.84 -17.27
CA ASP A 115 13.14 6.02 -16.45
C ASP A 115 14.14 6.08 -15.27
N PRO A 116 14.99 7.13 -15.16
CA PRO A 116 16.01 7.22 -14.13
C PRO A 116 15.47 7.28 -12.69
N LEU A 117 14.31 7.89 -12.48
CA LEU A 117 13.71 7.98 -11.15
C LEU A 117 13.16 6.62 -10.73
N LEU A 118 12.46 5.95 -11.65
CA LEU A 118 11.94 4.61 -11.42
C LEU A 118 13.09 3.61 -11.17
N ASP A 119 14.15 3.69 -11.97
CA ASP A 119 15.37 2.89 -11.80
C ASP A 119 16.03 3.12 -10.42
N THR A 120 16.14 4.38 -10.00
CA THR A 120 16.66 4.71 -8.66
C THR A 120 15.79 4.15 -7.53
N MET A 121 14.46 4.21 -7.68
CA MET A 121 13.52 3.64 -6.70
C MET A 121 13.62 2.11 -6.64
N THR A 122 13.66 1.43 -7.78
CA THR A 122 13.76 -0.04 -7.80
C THR A 122 15.12 -0.51 -7.30
N LEU A 123 16.20 0.18 -7.64
CA LEU A 123 17.53 -0.06 -7.09
C LEU A 123 17.59 0.18 -5.57
N GLY A 124 16.95 1.25 -5.09
CA GLY A 124 16.85 1.57 -3.66
C GLY A 124 16.11 0.47 -2.89
N SER A 125 14.98 0.00 -3.43
CA SER A 125 14.23 -1.14 -2.89
C SER A 125 15.09 -2.42 -2.86
N ALA A 126 15.72 -2.76 -3.97
CA ALA A 126 16.59 -3.95 -4.07
C ALA A 126 17.75 -3.88 -3.09
N THR A 127 18.37 -2.71 -2.91
CA THR A 127 19.45 -2.48 -1.95
C THR A 127 19.00 -2.76 -0.52
N LEU A 128 17.82 -2.29 -0.12
CA LEU A 128 17.25 -2.57 1.20
C LEU A 128 17.00 -4.07 1.43
N VAL A 129 16.50 -4.76 0.39
CA VAL A 129 16.28 -6.21 0.42
C VAL A 129 17.60 -6.97 0.53
N VAL A 130 18.63 -6.57 -0.21
CA VAL A 130 19.98 -7.15 -0.15
C VAL A 130 20.61 -6.95 1.23
N ILE A 131 20.49 -5.76 1.81
CA ILE A 131 20.99 -5.51 3.18
C ILE A 131 20.24 -6.41 4.18
N ALA A 132 18.91 -6.54 4.08
CA ALA A 132 18.15 -7.45 4.92
C ALA A 132 18.62 -8.91 4.77
N GLY A 133 18.87 -9.36 3.54
CA GLY A 133 19.44 -10.68 3.25
C GLY A 133 20.84 -10.87 3.84
N ALA A 134 21.70 -9.86 3.73
CA ALA A 134 23.04 -9.89 4.32
C ALA A 134 22.99 -9.97 5.86
N VAL A 135 22.08 -9.23 6.50
CA VAL A 135 21.82 -9.34 7.94
C VAL A 135 21.35 -10.77 8.28
N ALA A 136 20.43 -11.35 7.51
CA ALA A 136 19.99 -12.73 7.73
C ALA A 136 21.16 -13.73 7.64
N LEU A 137 22.02 -13.60 6.63
CA LEU A 137 23.18 -14.48 6.40
C LEU A 137 24.24 -14.41 7.50
N THR A 138 24.37 -13.25 8.15
CA THR A 138 25.34 -13.02 9.23
C THR A 138 24.81 -13.43 10.60
N THR A 139 23.50 -13.33 10.82
CA THR A 139 22.87 -13.55 12.13
C THR A 139 22.19 -14.90 12.30
N ILE A 140 21.82 -15.59 11.21
CA ILE A 140 21.00 -16.81 11.23
C ILE A 140 21.69 -17.92 10.44
N ARG A 141 21.52 -19.18 10.88
CA ARG A 141 22.11 -20.37 10.27
C ARG A 141 21.07 -21.47 10.06
N GLY A 142 21.39 -22.43 9.19
CA GLY A 142 20.59 -23.64 8.98
C GLY A 142 19.23 -23.37 8.33
N MET A 143 18.23 -24.20 8.68
CA MET A 143 16.88 -24.15 8.10
C MET A 143 16.15 -22.82 8.40
N GLU A 144 16.50 -22.16 9.52
CA GLU A 144 15.94 -20.85 9.87
C GLU A 144 16.32 -19.76 8.88
N LEU A 145 17.53 -19.83 8.30
CA LEU A 145 17.98 -18.88 7.28
C LEU A 145 17.10 -18.95 6.03
N ALA A 146 16.83 -20.17 5.54
CA ALA A 146 15.96 -20.35 4.37
C ALA A 146 14.56 -19.77 4.61
N ARG A 147 14.01 -20.00 5.81
CA ARG A 147 12.72 -19.45 6.24
C ARG A 147 12.73 -17.91 6.30
N VAL A 148 13.80 -17.29 6.80
CA VAL A 148 13.94 -15.83 6.79
C VAL A 148 14.06 -15.28 5.37
N LEU A 149 14.87 -15.90 4.52
CA LEU A 149 15.03 -15.48 3.13
C LEU A 149 13.73 -15.59 2.33
N LEU A 150 12.85 -16.53 2.68
CA LEU A 150 11.49 -16.61 2.13
C LEU A 150 10.53 -15.56 2.72
N ALA A 151 10.69 -15.19 4.00
CA ALA A 151 9.84 -14.18 4.64
C ALA A 151 10.10 -12.76 4.11
N ILE A 152 11.35 -12.43 3.75
CA ILE A 152 11.72 -11.11 3.21
C ILE A 152 10.86 -10.70 2.00
N PRO A 153 10.80 -11.46 0.89
CA PRO A 153 10.00 -11.08 -0.27
C PRO A 153 8.51 -11.02 0.06
N VAL A 154 8.00 -11.90 0.92
CA VAL A 154 6.59 -11.85 1.36
C VAL A 154 6.29 -10.49 2.01
N VAL A 155 7.16 -10.01 2.90
CA VAL A 155 6.99 -8.70 3.55
C VAL A 155 7.11 -7.56 2.54
N VAL A 156 8.09 -7.62 1.61
CA VAL A 156 8.28 -6.61 0.56
C VAL A 156 7.04 -6.49 -0.31
N PHE A 157 6.56 -7.58 -0.91
CA PHE A 157 5.41 -7.56 -1.81
C PHE A 157 4.11 -7.19 -1.07
N SER A 158 3.91 -7.68 0.16
CA SER A 158 2.75 -7.28 0.97
C SER A 158 2.77 -5.78 1.26
N THR A 159 3.93 -5.23 1.61
CA THR A 159 4.07 -3.80 1.93
C THR A 159 3.93 -2.94 0.69
N ALA A 160 4.48 -3.38 -0.46
CA ALA A 160 4.32 -2.70 -1.74
C ALA A 160 2.85 -2.62 -2.14
N PHE A 161 2.14 -3.75 -2.12
CA PHE A 161 0.71 -3.77 -2.42
C PHE A 161 -0.10 -2.89 -1.46
N LEU A 162 0.16 -2.97 -0.15
CA LEU A 162 -0.49 -2.11 0.84
C LEU A 162 -0.23 -0.64 0.59
N THR A 163 0.99 -0.26 0.23
CA THR A 163 1.35 1.14 -0.06
C THR A 163 0.53 1.66 -1.23
N VAL A 164 0.54 0.92 -2.34
CA VAL A 164 -0.25 1.23 -3.54
C VAL A 164 -1.73 1.36 -3.23
N TYR A 165 -2.27 0.38 -2.50
CA TYR A 165 -3.68 0.31 -2.18
C TYR A 165 -4.11 1.42 -1.22
N LEU A 166 -3.32 1.73 -0.18
CA LEU A 166 -3.64 2.76 0.79
C LEU A 166 -3.61 4.16 0.17
N VAL A 167 -2.66 4.45 -0.73
CA VAL A 167 -2.65 5.72 -1.47
C VAL A 167 -3.88 5.83 -2.35
N SER A 168 -4.20 4.77 -3.09
CA SER A 168 -5.39 4.74 -3.95
C SER A 168 -6.69 4.87 -3.14
N LEU A 169 -6.78 4.17 -2.02
CA LEU A 169 -7.92 4.20 -1.11
C LEU A 169 -8.10 5.59 -0.49
N PHE A 170 -7.00 6.25 -0.12
CA PHE A 170 -7.03 7.59 0.43
C PHE A 170 -7.60 8.59 -0.60
N LEU A 171 -7.10 8.57 -1.84
CA LEU A 171 -7.56 9.48 -2.90
C LEU A 171 -9.01 9.19 -3.30
N TRP A 172 -9.37 7.92 -3.46
CA TRP A 172 -10.75 7.51 -3.72
C TRP A 172 -11.69 7.93 -2.59
N SER A 173 -11.31 7.72 -1.32
CA SER A 173 -12.13 8.13 -0.18
C SER A 173 -12.25 9.65 -0.06
N ALA A 174 -11.18 10.38 -0.36
CA ALA A 174 -11.18 11.84 -0.37
C ALA A 174 -12.14 12.40 -1.42
N ASN A 175 -12.14 11.84 -2.63
CA ASN A 175 -13.11 12.18 -3.67
C ASN A 175 -14.54 11.77 -3.26
N ALA A 176 -14.75 10.53 -2.85
CA ALA A 176 -16.07 9.97 -2.55
C ALA A 176 -16.78 10.68 -1.38
N LEU A 177 -16.02 11.08 -0.35
CA LEU A 177 -16.58 11.82 0.79
C LEU A 177 -16.85 13.28 0.46
N ASN A 178 -16.29 13.79 -0.66
CA ASN A 178 -16.25 15.19 -1.05
C ASN A 178 -15.57 16.04 0.05
N PHE A 179 -14.53 16.80 -0.29
CA PHE A 179 -13.64 17.53 0.65
C PHE A 179 -14.34 18.22 1.85
N TRP A 180 -15.59 18.62 1.68
CA TRP A 180 -16.53 19.12 2.69
C TRP A 180 -16.54 18.35 4.01
N VAL A 181 -16.43 17.02 4.02
CA VAL A 181 -16.40 16.24 5.28
C VAL A 181 -15.10 16.49 6.05
N PHE A 182 -13.97 16.63 5.37
CA PHE A 182 -12.69 16.98 5.99
C PHE A 182 -12.65 18.43 6.45
N LEU A 183 -13.23 19.36 5.69
CA LEU A 183 -13.42 20.75 6.09
C LEU A 183 -14.33 20.87 7.33
N LEU A 184 -15.45 20.15 7.35
CA LEU A 184 -16.36 20.08 8.50
C LEU A 184 -15.66 19.46 9.73
N ALA A 185 -14.90 18.38 9.55
CA ALA A 185 -14.14 17.76 10.62
C ALA A 185 -13.06 18.71 11.17
N ALA A 186 -12.34 19.42 10.30
CA ALA A 186 -11.35 20.43 10.69
C ALA A 186 -12.01 21.62 11.43
N ALA A 187 -13.17 22.09 10.97
CA ALA A 187 -13.94 23.15 11.60
C ALA A 187 -14.47 22.72 12.99
N ILE A 188 -14.98 21.49 13.12
CA ILE A 188 -15.43 20.93 14.41
C ILE A 188 -14.24 20.78 15.37
N TYR A 189 -13.10 20.31 14.87
CA TYR A 189 -11.87 20.19 15.66
C TYR A 189 -11.36 21.55 16.16
N GLN A 190 -11.31 22.57 15.29
CA GLN A 190 -10.98 23.93 15.68
C GLN A 190 -11.95 24.46 16.74
N LYS A 191 -13.27 24.30 16.54
CA LYS A 191 -14.28 24.73 17.51
C LYS A 191 -14.06 24.09 18.88
N ARG A 192 -13.77 22.78 18.94
CA ARG A 192 -13.49 22.08 20.21
C ARG A 192 -12.21 22.58 20.88
N ARG A 193 -11.15 22.83 20.12
CA ARG A 193 -9.88 23.38 20.63
C ARG A 193 -10.05 24.79 21.22
N TYR A 194 -10.83 25.65 20.57
CA TYR A 194 -11.11 26.98 21.09
C TYR A 194 -12.07 26.95 22.29
N ALA A 195 -13.00 26.00 22.35
CA ALA A 195 -13.91 25.83 23.49
C ALA A 195 -13.22 25.28 24.76
N SER A 196 -12.06 24.62 24.65
CA SER A 196 -11.28 24.13 25.80
C SER A 196 -10.34 25.18 26.43
N HIS A 197 -10.24 26.37 25.83
CA HIS A 197 -9.41 27.49 26.31
C HIS A 197 -10.23 28.65 26.91
N HIS A 198 -11.54 28.44 27.10
CA HIS A 198 -12.46 29.28 27.86
C HIS A 198 -13.12 28.44 28.95
#